data_AF-D3BRP2-F1
#
_entry.id   AF-D3BRP2-F1
#
_cell.length_a   1.000
_cell.length_b   1.000
_cell.length_c   1.000
_cell.angle_alpha   90.00
_cell.angle_beta   90.00
_cell.angle_gamma   90.00
#
_symmetry.space_group_name_H-M   'P 1'
#
loop_
_entity.id
_entity.type
_entity.pdbx_description
1 polymer ?
#
loop_
_entity_poly.entity_id
_entity_poly.type
_entity_poly.pdbx_seq_one_letter_code
_entity_poly.pdbx_strand_id
1 'polypeptide(L)'
;MYFLKRNTNNLYFTLFYIFFIISHHSSFGEYFNNINNNINNVDYSVDSSSNNVNSNSNNNNNIYTIFVDSKSNSTNLHCGRSNEQACSNLYFAFERFYADHPNPENLFLDIRLEAGKYTAIGNLWLQLYGLNVSIGGASDQATSDNVIFDLANQGHFLSVRESAEHKLQSTYVRLYNLTIVNAKQARGSVLYIDTKSKSTTTEIYIDNCSFNSNQAMSEGGVIYAINTSVLSITSSSFNGNLAKKTGSALYVENIDTFVVERTEFNQNSMPAIYCKNSIIDMKDLVVPDKENWIQFAE
;
A
#
# COMPACT_ATOMS: atom_id res chain seq x y z
N MET A 1 -46.81 6.67 -29.72
CA MET A 1 -48.13 7.31 -29.56
C MET A 1 -48.56 7.14 -28.10
N TYR A 2 -48.41 8.19 -27.27
CA TYR A 2 -48.86 8.33 -25.86
C TYR A 2 -48.40 7.26 -24.81
N PHE A 3 -48.18 7.57 -23.52
CA PHE A 3 -48.30 8.83 -22.76
C PHE A 3 -47.16 8.99 -21.74
N LEU A 4 -46.85 10.23 -21.37
CA LEU A 4 -45.93 10.63 -20.28
C LEU A 4 -46.52 10.36 -18.88
N LYS A 5 -45.63 10.16 -17.89
CA LYS A 5 -45.79 10.82 -16.58
C LYS A 5 -44.43 11.20 -15.99
N ARG A 6 -44.14 12.51 -15.94
CA ARG A 6 -43.06 13.08 -15.13
C ARG A 6 -43.42 12.97 -13.64
N ASN A 7 -42.42 12.80 -12.79
CA ASN A 7 -42.20 13.81 -11.75
C ASN A 7 -40.70 13.98 -11.48
N THR A 8 -40.30 15.21 -11.14
CA THR A 8 -38.90 15.67 -11.09
C THR A 8 -38.35 15.74 -9.67
N ASN A 9 -37.01 15.85 -9.58
CA ASN A 9 -36.20 16.71 -8.69
C ASN A 9 -34.89 15.93 -8.33
N ASN A 10 -33.70 16.20 -8.85
CA ASN A 10 -33.08 17.48 -9.20
C ASN A 10 -32.01 17.31 -10.31
N LEU A 11 -31.89 18.32 -11.18
CA LEU A 11 -30.69 18.62 -11.97
C LEU A 11 -29.66 19.29 -11.02
N TYR A 12 -28.34 19.30 -11.21
CA TYR A 12 -27.51 19.91 -12.28
C TYR A 12 -26.03 19.52 -11.95
N PHE A 13 -24.99 19.60 -12.79
CA PHE A 13 -24.77 20.14 -14.14
C PHE A 13 -23.62 19.33 -14.81
N THR A 14 -23.71 19.07 -16.12
CA THR A 14 -22.57 18.73 -17.00
C THR A 14 -21.94 20.06 -17.53
N LEU A 15 -20.70 20.15 -18.04
CA LEU A 15 -20.16 19.61 -19.30
C LEU A 15 -18.66 19.93 -19.48
N PHE A 16 -18.07 19.31 -20.52
CA PHE A 16 -16.83 19.60 -21.29
C PHE A 16 -15.52 18.93 -20.81
N TYR A 17 -14.51 18.65 -21.67
CA TYR A 17 -14.42 18.84 -23.15
C TYR A 17 -14.18 17.52 -23.92
N ILE A 18 -13.68 17.54 -25.17
CA ILE A 18 -13.80 16.46 -26.17
C ILE A 18 -12.56 16.37 -27.10
N PHE A 19 -12.34 15.17 -27.68
CA PHE A 19 -11.56 14.80 -28.90
C PHE A 19 -10.06 14.37 -28.79
N PHE A 20 -9.84 13.04 -28.69
CA PHE A 20 -9.37 12.11 -29.77
C PHE A 20 -7.88 11.99 -30.23
N ILE A 21 -7.56 10.80 -30.80
CA ILE A 21 -6.51 10.40 -31.78
C ILE A 21 -5.25 9.60 -31.29
N ILE A 22 -5.34 8.27 -31.53
CA ILE A 22 -4.35 7.33 -32.13
C ILE A 22 -3.18 6.71 -31.32
N SER A 23 -3.00 5.41 -31.62
CA SER A 23 -2.08 4.38 -31.15
C SER A 23 -0.61 4.49 -31.61
N HIS A 24 0.30 3.79 -30.91
CA HIS A 24 0.99 2.59 -31.45
C HIS A 24 1.77 1.80 -30.37
N HIS A 25 1.96 0.50 -30.58
CA HIS A 25 2.81 -0.39 -29.76
C HIS A 25 4.30 -0.17 -30.02
N SER A 26 5.16 -0.38 -29.01
CA SER A 26 6.16 -1.48 -28.95
C SER A 26 7.27 -1.24 -27.89
N SER A 27 8.14 -2.24 -27.68
CA SER A 27 9.31 -2.30 -26.75
C SER A 27 9.04 -2.26 -25.24
N PHE A 28 8.63 -3.40 -24.66
CA PHE A 28 8.48 -3.63 -23.21
C PHE A 28 9.70 -4.34 -22.56
N GLY A 29 10.87 -4.35 -23.22
CA GLY A 29 11.99 -5.22 -22.88
C GLY A 29 13.17 -4.59 -22.13
N GLU A 30 13.36 -3.27 -22.19
CA GLU A 30 14.61 -2.63 -21.74
C GLU A 30 14.51 -1.89 -20.39
N TYR A 31 13.29 -1.63 -19.89
CA TYR A 31 13.08 -0.85 -18.66
C TYR A 31 13.47 -1.61 -17.38
N PHE A 32 13.33 -2.95 -17.37
CA PHE A 32 13.57 -3.79 -16.18
C PHE A 32 15.03 -3.82 -15.70
N ASN A 33 16.00 -3.70 -16.60
CA ASN A 33 17.42 -3.79 -16.24
C ASN A 33 17.98 -2.52 -15.58
N ASN A 34 17.26 -1.39 -15.64
CA ASN A 34 17.75 -0.11 -15.11
C ASN A 34 17.29 0.18 -13.67
N ILE A 35 16.18 -0.44 -13.22
CA ILE A 35 15.65 -0.24 -11.86
C ILE A 35 16.44 -1.08 -10.85
N ASN A 36 16.64 -2.37 -11.11
CA ASN A 36 17.34 -3.28 -10.19
C ASN A 36 18.82 -2.93 -9.94
N ASN A 37 19.48 -2.21 -10.85
CA ASN A 37 20.87 -1.79 -10.69
C ASN A 37 21.03 -0.52 -9.83
N ASN A 38 19.99 0.32 -9.71
CA ASN A 38 20.07 1.58 -8.96
C ASN A 38 19.75 1.42 -7.45
N ILE A 39 19.10 0.32 -7.04
CA ILE A 39 18.75 0.09 -5.62
C ILE A 39 19.94 -0.50 -4.83
N ASN A 40 20.79 -1.30 -5.48
CA ASN A 40 21.84 -2.08 -4.80
C ASN A 40 23.18 -1.34 -4.60
N ASN A 41 23.29 -0.05 -4.99
CA ASN A 41 24.59 0.59 -5.19
C ASN A 41 24.70 2.04 -4.67
N VAL A 42 23.90 2.40 -3.65
CA VAL A 42 23.97 3.74 -3.04
C VAL A 42 24.63 3.68 -1.66
N ASP A 43 25.96 3.81 -1.66
CA ASP A 43 26.74 4.12 -0.46
C ASP A 43 26.41 5.55 0.00
N TYR A 44 25.62 5.68 1.07
CA TYR A 44 25.36 6.97 1.71
C TYR A 44 26.38 7.25 2.82
N SER A 45 27.54 7.79 2.45
CA SER A 45 28.43 8.44 3.42
C SER A 45 27.77 9.69 4.00
N VAL A 46 27.62 9.74 5.32
CA VAL A 46 27.11 10.90 6.05
C VAL A 46 28.03 12.11 5.85
N ASP A 47 27.48 13.25 5.42
CA ASP A 47 28.10 14.55 5.70
C ASP A 47 27.06 15.51 6.28
N SER A 48 27.45 16.16 7.37
CA SER A 48 26.59 16.97 8.22
C SER A 48 27.11 18.41 8.24
N SER A 49 26.79 19.18 7.21
CA SER A 49 26.94 20.65 7.24
C SER A 49 26.03 21.35 6.20
N SER A 50 25.96 22.68 6.25
CA SER A 50 24.80 23.47 5.85
C SER A 50 24.91 24.24 4.52
N ASN A 51 23.73 24.67 4.05
CA ASN A 51 23.43 25.82 3.17
C ASN A 51 23.16 25.56 1.67
N ASN A 52 22.15 26.31 1.21
CA ASN A 52 21.66 26.41 -0.17
C ASN A 52 22.75 26.52 -1.25
N VAL A 53 22.70 25.62 -2.24
CA VAL A 53 23.07 25.94 -3.63
C VAL A 53 22.04 25.31 -4.56
N ASN A 54 21.54 26.10 -5.51
CA ASN A 54 20.68 25.64 -6.59
C ASN A 54 21.56 25.37 -7.83
N SER A 55 21.76 24.10 -8.21
CA SER A 55 22.56 23.73 -9.39
C SER A 55 22.11 22.42 -10.02
N ASN A 56 21.76 22.47 -11.31
CA ASN A 56 21.36 21.30 -12.10
C ASN A 56 22.46 20.22 -12.15
N SER A 57 22.09 18.99 -11.78
CA SER A 57 22.68 17.77 -12.34
C SER A 57 21.54 16.86 -12.79
N ASN A 58 21.49 16.54 -14.09
CA ASN A 58 20.51 15.60 -14.63
C ASN A 58 20.77 14.18 -14.14
N ASN A 59 19.70 13.38 -14.11
CA ASN A 59 19.56 12.08 -13.45
C ASN A 59 19.47 12.22 -11.92
N ASN A 60 18.24 12.12 -11.38
CA ASN A 60 17.91 11.47 -10.10
C ASN A 60 16.37 11.48 -9.93
N ASN A 61 15.83 10.44 -9.28
CA ASN A 61 14.40 10.09 -9.35
C ASN A 61 13.47 11.14 -8.73
N ASN A 62 12.25 11.25 -9.26
CA ASN A 62 11.14 12.03 -8.71
C ASN A 62 10.66 11.44 -7.36
N ILE A 63 11.42 11.62 -6.28
CA ILE A 63 11.08 11.16 -4.93
C ILE A 63 10.68 12.35 -4.07
N TYR A 64 9.51 12.27 -3.43
CA TYR A 64 9.04 13.25 -2.45
C TYR A 64 8.96 12.61 -1.07
N THR A 65 9.89 12.96 -0.18
CA THR A 65 9.96 12.39 1.17
C THR A 65 9.12 13.19 2.17
N ILE A 66 8.36 12.50 3.02
CA ILE A 66 7.62 13.07 4.15
C ILE A 66 7.95 12.29 5.42
N PHE A 67 8.44 13.01 6.44
CA PHE A 67 8.72 12.46 7.77
C PHE A 67 7.48 12.48 8.66
N VAL A 68 7.27 11.41 9.43
CA VAL A 68 6.09 11.22 10.30
C VAL A 68 6.55 10.65 11.65
N ASP A 69 6.13 11.25 12.77
CA ASP A 69 6.44 10.79 14.15
C ASP A 69 5.16 10.86 14.99
N SER A 70 4.79 9.75 15.64
CA SER A 70 3.61 9.70 16.49
C SER A 70 3.70 10.57 17.76
N LYS A 71 4.89 11.08 18.09
CA LYS A 71 5.14 12.04 19.18
C LYS A 71 5.02 13.50 18.72
N SER A 72 4.93 13.76 17.41
CA SER A 72 4.83 15.11 16.88
C SER A 72 3.46 15.74 17.13
N ASN A 73 3.46 17.06 17.35
CA ASN A 73 2.25 17.88 17.42
C ASN A 73 1.98 18.65 16.11
N SER A 74 2.76 18.42 15.05
CA SER A 74 2.61 19.14 13.77
C SER A 74 1.47 18.55 12.94
N THR A 75 0.33 19.27 12.93
CA THR A 75 -0.92 18.91 12.24
C THR A 75 -1.27 19.86 11.08
N ASN A 76 -0.30 20.66 10.62
CA ASN A 76 -0.48 21.64 9.55
C ASN A 76 0.07 21.14 8.22
N LEU A 77 -0.33 21.78 7.11
CA LEU A 77 0.10 21.45 5.73
C LEU A 77 1.60 21.70 5.44
N HIS A 78 2.42 21.99 6.45
CA HIS A 78 3.87 22.14 6.34
C HIS A 78 4.65 21.12 7.18
N CYS A 79 3.98 20.15 7.80
CA CYS A 79 4.61 19.08 8.56
C CYS A 79 5.43 18.13 7.66
N GLY A 80 6.33 17.34 8.26
CA GLY A 80 7.11 16.31 7.59
C GLY A 80 8.21 16.79 6.66
N ARG A 81 8.65 18.05 6.79
CA ARG A 81 9.79 18.61 6.02
C ARG A 81 11.15 18.16 6.57
N SER A 82 11.20 17.81 7.84
CA SER A 82 12.32 17.19 8.55
C SER A 82 11.76 16.40 9.74
N ASN A 83 12.62 15.68 10.47
CA ASN A 83 12.25 14.96 11.68
C ASN A 83 11.68 15.90 12.77
N GLU A 84 12.28 17.08 12.97
CA GLU A 84 11.84 18.06 13.96
C GLU A 84 10.47 18.67 13.64
N GLN A 85 10.05 18.58 12.38
CA GLN A 85 8.77 19.07 11.89
C GLN A 85 7.83 17.94 11.45
N ALA A 86 8.13 16.67 11.78
CA ALA A 86 7.43 15.47 11.30
C ALA A 86 5.90 15.57 11.42
N CYS A 87 5.14 15.03 10.46
CA CYS A 87 3.69 14.94 10.59
C CYS A 87 3.30 14.00 11.75
N SER A 88 2.23 14.32 12.47
CA SER A 88 1.80 13.51 13.63
C SER A 88 1.16 12.17 13.27
N ASN A 89 0.73 12.00 12.02
CA ASN A 89 0.14 10.78 11.48
C ASN A 89 0.17 10.80 9.93
N LEU A 90 -0.21 9.68 9.32
CA LEU A 90 -0.25 9.52 7.87
C LEU A 90 -1.28 10.43 7.20
N TYR A 91 -2.43 10.70 7.81
CA TYR A 91 -3.44 11.60 7.25
C TYR A 91 -2.85 12.99 6.93
N PHE A 92 -2.14 13.61 7.88
CA PHE A 92 -1.49 14.90 7.62
C PHE A 92 -0.34 14.81 6.59
N ALA A 93 0.35 13.66 6.50
CA ALA A 93 1.34 13.43 5.45
C ALA A 93 0.70 13.41 4.05
N PHE A 94 -0.42 12.69 3.87
CA PHE A 94 -1.15 12.65 2.60
C PHE A 94 -1.82 13.99 2.26
N GLU A 95 -2.41 14.69 3.24
CA GLU A 95 -2.98 16.04 3.03
C GLU A 95 -1.92 17.04 2.53
N ARG A 96 -0.71 17.05 3.13
CA ARG A 96 0.41 17.83 2.60
C ARG A 96 0.79 17.37 1.19
N PHE A 97 0.94 16.06 0.96
CA PHE A 97 1.34 15.53 -0.33
C PHE A 97 0.44 16.02 -1.46
N TYR A 98 -0.88 15.93 -1.30
CA TYR A 98 -1.84 16.39 -2.30
C TYR A 98 -1.95 17.92 -2.40
N ALA A 99 -1.71 18.66 -1.31
CA ALA A 99 -1.64 20.13 -1.34
C ALA A 99 -0.42 20.62 -2.15
N ASP A 100 0.73 19.97 -2.01
CA ASP A 100 1.95 20.27 -2.77
C ASP A 100 1.88 19.70 -4.22
N HIS A 101 1.22 18.54 -4.41
CA HIS A 101 1.16 17.80 -5.68
C HIS A 101 -0.27 17.34 -6.03
N PRO A 102 -1.13 18.25 -6.54
CA PRO A 102 -2.51 17.92 -6.90
C PRO A 102 -2.64 16.97 -8.11
N ASN A 103 -1.55 16.76 -8.87
CA ASN A 103 -1.46 15.76 -9.94
C ASN A 103 -0.16 14.95 -9.73
N PRO A 104 -0.13 13.92 -8.86
CA PRO A 104 1.09 13.20 -8.48
C PRO A 104 1.58 12.19 -9.54
N GLU A 105 1.19 12.36 -10.81
CA GLU A 105 1.55 11.45 -11.90
C GLU A 105 3.08 11.43 -12.09
N ASN A 106 3.68 10.23 -12.01
CA ASN A 106 5.13 10.00 -12.09
C ASN A 106 5.95 10.53 -10.90
N LEU A 107 5.31 10.82 -9.76
CA LEU A 107 5.98 11.12 -8.48
C LEU A 107 5.99 9.87 -7.61
N PHE A 108 7.08 9.65 -6.87
CA PHE A 108 7.21 8.57 -5.88
C PHE A 108 7.20 9.18 -4.48
N LEU A 109 6.19 8.86 -3.68
CA LEU A 109 6.05 9.35 -2.30
C LEU A 109 6.78 8.42 -1.33
N ASP A 110 7.77 8.94 -0.59
CA ASP A 110 8.50 8.18 0.42
C ASP A 110 8.11 8.65 1.83
N ILE A 111 7.26 7.88 2.51
CA ILE A 111 6.83 8.17 3.88
C ILE A 111 7.75 7.45 4.87
N ARG A 112 8.55 8.24 5.60
CA ARG A 112 9.47 7.76 6.63
C ARG A 112 8.88 7.96 8.02
N LEU A 113 8.65 6.85 8.71
CA LEU A 113 8.06 6.79 10.03
C LEU A 113 9.16 6.67 11.09
N GLU A 114 9.19 7.62 12.03
CA GLU A 114 9.99 7.51 13.23
C GLU A 114 9.44 6.41 14.16
N ALA A 115 10.33 5.79 14.92
CA ALA A 115 9.97 4.67 15.78
C ALA A 115 9.02 5.11 16.90
N GLY A 116 7.92 4.36 17.06
CA GLY A 116 6.86 4.75 17.97
C GLY A 116 5.55 3.99 17.74
N LYS A 117 4.61 4.21 18.66
CA LYS A 117 3.25 3.67 18.57
C LYS A 117 2.32 4.70 17.93
N TYR A 118 1.73 4.34 16.81
CA TYR A 118 0.73 5.09 16.06
C TYR A 118 -0.66 4.53 16.37
N THR A 119 -1.63 5.40 16.61
CA THR A 119 -3.02 4.98 16.89
C THR A 119 -3.86 4.97 15.62
N ALA A 120 -5.05 4.37 15.68
CA ALA A 120 -6.08 4.47 14.64
C ALA A 120 -6.36 5.90 14.14
N ILE A 121 -6.24 6.93 14.99
CA ILE A 121 -6.59 8.32 14.65
C ILE A 121 -5.61 8.87 13.63
N GLY A 122 -6.11 9.21 12.43
CA GLY A 122 -5.31 9.71 11.32
C GLY A 122 -4.49 8.65 10.58
N ASN A 123 -4.70 7.36 10.84
CA ASN A 123 -3.98 6.25 10.22
C ASN A 123 -4.93 5.12 9.75
N LEU A 124 -6.12 5.47 9.28
CA LEU A 124 -7.12 4.52 8.76
C LEU A 124 -7.74 5.05 7.47
N TRP A 125 -8.21 4.13 6.62
CA TRP A 125 -8.94 4.41 5.37
C TRP A 125 -8.18 5.25 4.34
N LEU A 126 -6.86 5.12 4.31
CA LEU A 126 -6.02 5.84 3.35
C LEU A 126 -6.12 5.14 1.98
N GLN A 127 -6.57 5.88 0.96
CA GLN A 127 -6.67 5.40 -0.43
C GLN A 127 -5.36 5.67 -1.17
N LEU A 128 -4.81 4.63 -1.80
CA LEU A 128 -3.52 4.66 -2.49
C LEU A 128 -3.64 4.40 -4.01
N TYR A 129 -4.84 4.16 -4.55
CA TYR A 129 -5.03 3.94 -5.99
C TYR A 129 -4.49 5.11 -6.83
N GLY A 130 -3.61 4.80 -7.77
CA GLY A 130 -2.92 5.75 -8.65
C GLY A 130 -1.64 6.37 -8.07
N LEU A 131 -1.20 5.95 -6.88
CA LEU A 131 0.06 6.40 -6.28
C LEU A 131 1.20 5.42 -6.49
N ASN A 132 2.42 5.95 -6.56
CA ASN A 132 3.64 5.21 -6.26
C ASN A 132 4.12 5.64 -4.88
N VAL A 133 4.08 4.75 -3.88
CA VAL A 133 4.34 5.10 -2.48
C VAL A 133 5.10 4.02 -1.72
N SER A 134 6.11 4.43 -0.94
CA SER A 134 6.70 3.63 0.13
C SER A 134 6.26 4.17 1.50
N ILE A 135 5.93 3.26 2.43
CA ILE A 135 5.58 3.58 3.81
C ILE A 135 6.34 2.63 4.73
N GLY A 136 7.25 3.15 5.53
CA GLY A 136 8.05 2.32 6.43
C GLY A 136 8.87 3.09 7.44
N GLY A 137 9.58 2.35 8.29
CA GLY A 137 10.49 2.94 9.28
C GLY A 137 11.60 3.76 8.63
N ALA A 138 11.98 4.89 9.25
CA ALA A 138 13.02 5.79 8.73
C ALA A 138 14.42 5.15 8.60
N SER A 139 14.62 3.98 9.21
CA SER A 139 15.76 3.09 9.01
C SER A 139 15.37 1.94 8.06
N ASP A 140 16.15 1.76 6.98
CA ASP A 140 16.06 0.58 6.10
C ASP A 140 16.46 -0.73 6.82
N GLN A 141 17.23 -0.63 7.91
CA GLN A 141 17.63 -1.77 8.75
C GLN A 141 16.58 -2.05 9.83
N ALA A 142 16.43 -3.33 10.18
CA ALA A 142 15.63 -3.79 11.32
C ALA A 142 16.25 -3.31 12.63
N THR A 143 15.78 -2.17 13.15
CA THR A 143 16.19 -1.61 14.44
C THR A 143 15.38 -2.24 15.58
N SER A 144 15.88 -2.11 16.82
CA SER A 144 15.13 -2.51 18.02
C SER A 144 13.85 -1.70 18.23
N ASP A 145 13.78 -0.53 17.59
CA ASP A 145 12.76 0.48 17.82
C ASP A 145 11.73 0.38 16.69
N ASN A 146 10.64 -0.36 16.97
CA ASN A 146 9.64 -0.69 15.97
C ASN A 146 8.64 0.45 15.71
N VAL A 147 8.24 0.61 14.44
CA VAL A 147 7.04 1.37 14.05
C VAL A 147 5.81 0.48 14.26
N ILE A 148 4.94 0.84 15.20
CA ILE A 148 3.78 0.02 15.60
C ILE A 148 2.47 0.78 15.34
N PHE A 149 1.66 0.34 14.37
CA PHE A 149 0.28 0.79 14.22
C PHE A 149 -0.65 -0.11 15.06
N ASP A 150 -1.24 0.47 16.11
CA ASP A 150 -2.31 -0.17 16.89
C ASP A 150 -3.65 0.45 16.50
N LEU A 151 -4.39 -0.29 15.69
CA LEU A 151 -5.62 0.18 15.05
C LEU A 151 -6.87 -0.08 15.92
N ALA A 152 -6.69 -0.48 17.19
CA ALA A 152 -7.72 -0.43 18.23
C ALA A 152 -9.08 -1.07 17.85
N ASN A 153 -9.04 -2.18 17.11
CA ASN A 153 -10.18 -2.90 16.55
C ASN A 153 -11.04 -2.08 15.56
N GLN A 154 -10.41 -1.24 14.74
CA GLN A 154 -11.08 -0.35 13.79
C GLN A 154 -10.46 -0.38 12.38
N GLY A 155 -11.32 -0.14 11.39
CA GLY A 155 -10.96 0.24 10.02
C GLY A 155 -10.16 -0.78 9.22
N HIS A 156 -9.83 -0.38 7.98
CA HIS A 156 -8.64 -0.89 7.31
C HIS A 156 -7.54 0.17 7.38
N PHE A 157 -6.28 -0.24 7.47
CA PHE A 157 -5.13 0.68 7.46
C PHE A 157 -5.08 1.42 6.11
N LEU A 158 -5.02 0.66 5.01
CA LEU A 158 -4.84 1.15 3.64
C LEU A 158 -5.85 0.49 2.70
N SER A 159 -6.13 1.16 1.58
CA SER A 159 -6.87 0.58 0.47
C SER A 159 -6.31 0.98 -0.89
N VAL A 160 -6.44 0.07 -1.85
CA VAL A 160 -6.23 0.33 -3.28
C VAL A 160 -7.53 -0.08 -3.98
N ARG A 161 -8.46 0.86 -4.09
CA ARG A 161 -9.75 0.62 -4.74
C ARG A 161 -9.88 1.47 -5.99
N GLU A 162 -10.02 0.81 -7.13
CA GLU A 162 -10.31 1.49 -8.40
C GLU A 162 -11.71 2.14 -8.35
N SER A 163 -11.78 3.39 -8.79
CA SER A 163 -13.02 4.14 -8.96
C SER A 163 -13.31 4.31 -10.45
N ALA A 164 -14.57 4.14 -10.85
CA ALA A 164 -15.01 4.14 -12.25
C ALA A 164 -14.82 5.47 -12.99
N GLU A 165 -14.45 6.54 -12.28
CA GLU A 165 -14.24 7.89 -12.81
C GLU A 165 -12.74 8.20 -13.04
N HIS A 166 -11.82 7.36 -12.58
CA HIS A 166 -10.40 7.63 -12.65
C HIS A 166 -9.78 7.13 -13.96
N LYS A 167 -8.84 7.91 -14.49
CA LYS A 167 -8.03 7.51 -15.65
C LYS A 167 -7.19 6.28 -15.30
N LEU A 168 -6.74 5.57 -16.34
CA LEU A 168 -5.81 4.45 -16.20
C LEU A 168 -4.52 4.94 -15.53
N GLN A 169 -4.35 4.63 -14.24
CA GLN A 169 -3.16 4.93 -13.45
C GLN A 169 -2.66 3.63 -12.80
N SER A 170 -1.37 3.33 -12.96
CA SER A 170 -0.74 2.25 -12.22
C SER A 170 -0.58 2.63 -10.75
N THR A 171 -0.57 1.62 -9.88
CA THR A 171 -0.37 1.77 -8.44
C THR A 171 0.82 0.94 -7.98
N TYR A 172 1.75 1.54 -7.25
CA TYR A 172 2.85 0.86 -6.58
C TYR A 172 2.80 1.17 -5.08
N VAL A 173 2.77 0.15 -4.22
CA VAL A 173 2.82 0.31 -2.77
C VAL A 173 3.90 -0.59 -2.19
N ARG A 174 4.88 -0.01 -1.48
CA ARG A 174 5.82 -0.75 -0.61
C ARG A 174 5.53 -0.47 0.86
N LEU A 175 5.24 -1.50 1.64
CA LEU A 175 5.20 -1.45 3.10
C LEU A 175 6.45 -2.13 3.65
N TYR A 176 7.19 -1.46 4.55
CA TYR A 176 8.42 -2.03 5.09
C TYR A 176 8.71 -1.66 6.55
N ASN A 177 9.31 -2.58 7.31
CA ASN A 177 9.70 -2.37 8.71
C ASN A 177 8.52 -1.94 9.63
N LEU A 178 7.31 -2.44 9.36
CA LEU A 178 6.08 -2.10 10.09
C LEU A 178 5.57 -3.26 10.95
N THR A 179 5.14 -2.94 12.17
CA THR A 179 4.27 -3.81 12.98
C THR A 179 2.85 -3.27 12.97
N ILE A 180 1.86 -4.07 12.59
CA ILE A 180 0.45 -3.66 12.53
C ILE A 180 -0.42 -4.63 13.34
N VAL A 181 -1.16 -4.07 14.30
CA VAL A 181 -1.93 -4.84 15.28
C VAL A 181 -3.34 -4.33 15.46
N ASN A 182 -4.24 -5.25 15.87
CA ASN A 182 -5.63 -4.98 16.22
C ASN A 182 -6.43 -4.27 15.10
N ALA A 183 -6.08 -4.44 13.83
CA ALA A 183 -6.88 -3.91 12.73
C ALA A 183 -8.18 -4.71 12.57
N LYS A 184 -9.29 -4.06 12.17
CA LYS A 184 -10.58 -4.76 12.06
C LYS A 184 -11.55 -4.19 11.03
N GLN A 185 -11.86 -4.99 10.01
CA GLN A 185 -12.73 -4.61 8.90
C GLN A 185 -13.63 -5.76 8.43
N ALA A 186 -14.54 -5.49 7.49
CA ALA A 186 -15.27 -6.52 6.75
C ALA A 186 -14.32 -7.48 5.99
N ARG A 187 -13.34 -6.93 5.27
CA ARG A 187 -12.31 -7.61 4.46
C ARG A 187 -11.01 -6.83 4.53
N GLY A 188 -9.86 -7.52 4.45
CA GLY A 188 -8.55 -6.89 4.32
C GLY A 188 -8.31 -5.87 5.43
N SER A 189 -8.27 -6.31 6.70
CA SER A 189 -8.29 -5.37 7.82
C SER A 189 -7.03 -4.51 7.94
N VAL A 190 -5.94 -4.87 7.27
CA VAL A 190 -4.81 -3.98 7.05
C VAL A 190 -4.86 -3.44 5.63
N LEU A 191 -4.93 -4.31 4.62
CA LEU A 191 -4.90 -3.89 3.22
C LEU A 191 -6.08 -4.47 2.42
N TYR A 192 -6.88 -3.59 1.82
CA TYR A 192 -7.98 -3.94 0.92
C TYR A 192 -7.65 -3.49 -0.51
N ILE A 193 -7.43 -4.43 -1.42
CA ILE A 193 -7.19 -4.18 -2.85
C ILE A 193 -8.38 -4.72 -3.66
N ASP A 194 -8.96 -3.87 -4.50
CA ASP A 194 -10.12 -4.14 -5.37
C ASP A 194 -9.99 -3.29 -6.62
N THR A 195 -9.21 -3.83 -7.56
CA THR A 195 -8.97 -3.30 -8.91
C THR A 195 -9.74 -4.15 -9.93
N LYS A 196 -10.05 -3.61 -11.10
CA LYS A 196 -10.97 -4.21 -12.10
C LYS A 196 -10.48 -4.05 -13.53
N SER A 197 -9.75 -2.97 -13.82
CA SER A 197 -9.06 -2.76 -15.08
C SER A 197 -7.89 -3.74 -15.24
N LYS A 198 -7.81 -4.38 -16.42
CA LYS A 198 -6.62 -5.12 -16.88
C LYS A 198 -5.60 -4.23 -17.60
N SER A 199 -5.89 -2.94 -17.72
CA SER A 199 -5.08 -1.96 -18.46
C SER A 199 -4.26 -1.04 -17.53
N THR A 200 -4.32 -1.28 -16.21
CA THR A 200 -3.49 -0.65 -15.17
C THR A 200 -2.77 -1.74 -14.41
N THR A 201 -1.56 -1.45 -13.91
CA THR A 201 -0.88 -2.37 -12.98
C THR A 201 -1.17 -1.98 -11.54
N THR A 202 -1.22 -2.97 -10.66
CA THR A 202 -1.21 -2.75 -9.21
C THR A 202 -0.20 -3.70 -8.60
N GLU A 203 0.81 -3.12 -7.97
CA GLU A 203 1.98 -3.82 -7.46
C GLU A 203 2.15 -3.51 -5.97
N ILE A 204 2.15 -4.56 -5.16
CA ILE A 204 2.15 -4.49 -3.70
C ILE A 204 3.34 -5.29 -3.19
N TYR A 205 4.25 -4.61 -2.51
CA TYR A 205 5.44 -5.17 -1.90
C TYR A 205 5.36 -5.01 -0.38
N ILE A 206 5.52 -6.11 0.35
CA ILE A 206 5.47 -6.14 1.81
C ILE A 206 6.75 -6.82 2.27
N ASP A 207 7.56 -6.08 3.02
CA ASP A 207 8.93 -6.48 3.35
C ASP A 207 9.20 -6.27 4.84
N ASN A 208 9.73 -7.28 5.54
CA ASN A 208 10.06 -7.19 6.97
C ASN A 208 8.92 -6.60 7.84
N CYS A 209 7.69 -7.06 7.63
CA CYS A 209 6.50 -6.59 8.35
C CYS A 209 5.94 -7.65 9.31
N SER A 210 5.28 -7.21 10.38
CA SER A 210 4.65 -8.08 11.38
C SER A 210 3.18 -7.74 11.57
N PHE A 211 2.30 -8.69 11.27
CA PHE A 211 0.85 -8.53 11.34
C PHE A 211 0.31 -9.41 12.47
N ASN A 212 -0.09 -8.80 13.59
CA ASN A 212 -0.49 -9.53 14.80
C ASN A 212 -1.95 -9.25 15.20
N SER A 213 -2.74 -10.30 15.40
CA SER A 213 -4.12 -10.21 15.93
C SER A 213 -5.07 -9.31 15.14
N ASN A 214 -4.89 -9.21 13.82
CA ASN A 214 -5.77 -8.45 12.94
C ASN A 214 -6.96 -9.32 12.47
N GLN A 215 -8.13 -8.70 12.24
CA GLN A 215 -9.40 -9.42 12.07
C GLN A 215 -10.26 -8.94 10.90
N ALA A 216 -10.59 -9.83 9.95
CA ALA A 216 -11.69 -9.65 9.01
C ALA A 216 -13.00 -10.31 9.51
N MET A 217 -14.12 -9.64 9.30
CA MET A 217 -15.46 -10.21 9.53
C MET A 217 -15.93 -11.13 8.40
N SER A 218 -15.18 -11.23 7.31
CA SER A 218 -15.53 -12.02 6.13
C SER A 218 -14.30 -12.77 5.60
N GLU A 219 -13.55 -12.21 4.63
CA GLU A 219 -12.39 -12.82 3.99
C GLU A 219 -11.13 -11.94 4.13
N GLY A 220 -9.93 -12.53 4.16
CA GLY A 220 -8.66 -11.79 4.13
C GLY A 220 -8.40 -11.05 5.44
N GLY A 221 -8.02 -11.78 6.50
CA GLY A 221 -7.93 -11.21 7.85
C GLY A 221 -6.95 -10.05 7.98
N VAL A 222 -5.82 -10.11 7.28
CA VAL A 222 -4.88 -8.99 7.12
C VAL A 222 -5.06 -8.36 5.73
N ILE A 223 -4.95 -9.16 4.68
CA ILE A 223 -4.98 -8.70 3.28
C ILE A 223 -6.14 -9.37 2.54
N TYR A 224 -6.91 -8.56 1.83
CA TYR A 224 -7.84 -9.00 0.80
C TYR A 224 -7.39 -8.36 -0.51
N ALA A 225 -7.00 -9.16 -1.49
CA ALA A 225 -6.52 -8.67 -2.78
C ALA A 225 -7.21 -9.37 -3.94
N ILE A 226 -7.77 -8.59 -4.87
CA ILE A 226 -8.36 -9.10 -6.11
C ILE A 226 -7.87 -8.34 -7.34
N ASN A 227 -7.61 -9.06 -8.44
CA ASN A 227 -7.16 -8.53 -9.75
C ASN A 227 -5.90 -7.65 -9.64
N THR A 228 -4.83 -8.19 -9.04
CA THR A 228 -3.59 -7.46 -8.72
C THR A 228 -2.44 -8.01 -9.57
N SER A 229 -1.59 -7.13 -10.12
CA SER A 229 -0.48 -7.56 -10.99
C SER A 229 0.64 -8.23 -10.20
N VAL A 230 1.07 -7.62 -9.09
CA VAL A 230 2.10 -8.18 -8.21
C VAL A 230 1.64 -8.10 -6.77
N LEU A 231 1.72 -9.22 -6.06
CA LEU A 231 1.73 -9.26 -4.60
C LEU A 231 2.99 -10.02 -4.17
N SER A 232 3.95 -9.30 -3.58
CA SER A 232 5.19 -9.87 -3.05
C SER A 232 5.23 -9.66 -1.53
N ILE A 233 5.44 -10.75 -0.79
CA ILE A 233 5.52 -10.74 0.66
C ILE A 233 6.83 -11.42 1.07
N THR A 234 7.75 -10.66 1.65
CA THR A 234 9.10 -11.12 1.99
C THR A 234 9.43 -10.86 3.45
N SER A 235 10.19 -11.78 4.06
CA SER A 235 10.81 -11.58 5.38
C SER A 235 9.83 -11.22 6.51
N SER A 236 8.54 -11.60 6.36
CA SER A 236 7.45 -11.05 7.16
C SER A 236 6.84 -12.09 8.13
N SER A 237 5.94 -11.65 9.01
CA SER A 237 5.26 -12.53 9.98
C SER A 237 3.76 -12.22 10.06
N PHE A 238 2.95 -13.27 10.08
CA PHE A 238 1.50 -13.22 10.27
C PHE A 238 1.18 -14.08 11.49
N ASN A 239 0.85 -13.45 12.63
CA ASN A 239 0.59 -14.15 13.88
C ASN A 239 -0.84 -13.90 14.41
N GLY A 240 -1.57 -14.96 14.73
CA GLY A 240 -2.87 -14.88 15.43
C GLY A 240 -3.98 -14.14 14.69
N ASN A 241 -3.86 -13.96 13.36
CA ASN A 241 -4.86 -13.25 12.56
C ASN A 241 -6.09 -14.12 12.26
N LEU A 242 -7.22 -13.47 12.00
CA LEU A 242 -8.52 -14.14 11.86
C LEU A 242 -9.35 -13.58 10.71
N ALA A 243 -9.98 -14.46 9.94
CA ALA A 243 -11.11 -14.16 9.06
C ALA A 243 -12.26 -15.10 9.40
N LYS A 244 -13.51 -14.62 9.38
CA LYS A 244 -14.67 -15.45 9.75
C LYS A 244 -15.05 -16.51 8.70
N LYS A 245 -14.61 -16.36 7.44
CA LYS A 245 -14.91 -17.33 6.37
C LYS A 245 -13.67 -18.08 5.89
N THR A 246 -12.68 -17.37 5.35
CA THR A 246 -11.45 -17.98 4.82
C THR A 246 -10.34 -16.93 4.62
N GLY A 247 -9.10 -17.40 4.50
CA GLY A 247 -7.92 -16.55 4.31
C GLY A 247 -7.66 -15.66 5.52
N SER A 248 -7.35 -16.25 6.67
CA SER A 248 -7.25 -15.51 7.94
C SER A 248 -6.05 -14.56 8.03
N ALA A 249 -5.02 -14.78 7.22
CA ALA A 249 -4.02 -13.79 6.89
C ALA A 249 -4.35 -13.17 5.52
N LEU A 250 -4.40 -14.00 4.48
CA LEU A 250 -4.49 -13.58 3.08
C LEU A 250 -5.70 -14.21 2.38
N TYR A 251 -6.52 -13.39 1.74
CA TYR A 251 -7.41 -13.81 0.65
C TYR A 251 -6.89 -13.18 -0.64
N VAL A 252 -6.60 -14.00 -1.64
CA VAL A 252 -6.13 -13.54 -2.96
C VAL A 252 -6.95 -14.17 -4.09
N GLU A 253 -7.29 -13.36 -5.10
CA GLU A 253 -8.02 -13.80 -6.30
C GLU A 253 -7.52 -13.07 -7.55
N ASN A 254 -7.21 -13.81 -8.63
CA ASN A 254 -6.67 -13.26 -9.88
C ASN A 254 -5.41 -12.40 -9.67
N ILE A 255 -4.36 -12.98 -9.09
CA ILE A 255 -3.04 -12.32 -8.97
C ILE A 255 -2.12 -12.83 -10.07
N ASP A 256 -1.57 -11.94 -10.91
CA ASP A 256 -0.72 -12.34 -12.05
C ASP A 256 0.66 -12.87 -11.57
N THR A 257 1.22 -12.27 -10.52
CA THR A 257 2.45 -12.73 -9.85
C THR A 257 2.28 -12.64 -8.33
N PHE A 258 2.17 -13.79 -7.67
CA PHE A 258 2.08 -13.88 -6.21
C PHE A 258 3.29 -14.63 -5.65
N VAL A 259 4.10 -13.95 -4.83
CA VAL A 259 5.35 -14.48 -4.26
C VAL A 259 5.32 -14.31 -2.74
N VAL A 260 5.63 -15.38 -2.02
CA VAL A 260 5.80 -15.36 -0.57
C VAL A 260 7.12 -16.03 -0.18
N GLU A 261 8.07 -15.26 0.33
CA GLU A 261 9.40 -15.76 0.75
C GLU A 261 9.72 -15.44 2.21
N ARG A 262 10.49 -16.31 2.88
CA ARG A 262 11.06 -16.06 4.24
C ARG A 262 10.03 -15.56 5.26
N THR A 263 8.80 -16.07 5.16
CA THR A 263 7.64 -15.53 5.87
C THR A 263 7.05 -16.56 6.82
N GLU A 264 6.72 -16.14 8.03
CA GLU A 264 6.09 -16.98 9.06
C GLU A 264 4.56 -16.79 9.07
N PHE A 265 3.81 -17.90 9.07
CA PHE A 265 2.38 -17.94 9.36
C PHE A 265 2.15 -18.77 10.63
N ASN A 266 1.86 -18.11 11.76
CA ASN A 266 1.70 -18.78 13.05
C ASN A 266 0.38 -18.40 13.73
N GLN A 267 -0.21 -19.33 14.47
CA GLN A 267 -1.46 -19.16 15.26
C GLN A 267 -2.69 -18.58 14.53
N ASN A 268 -2.63 -18.29 13.23
CA ASN A 268 -3.76 -17.77 12.45
C ASN A 268 -4.88 -18.81 12.37
N SER A 269 -6.13 -18.38 12.17
CA SER A 269 -7.25 -19.30 11.92
C SER A 269 -7.07 -20.04 10.59
N MET A 270 -7.48 -21.30 10.43
CA MET A 270 -7.24 -22.01 9.16
C MET A 270 -8.37 -21.81 8.13
N PRO A 271 -8.04 -21.67 6.83
CA PRO A 271 -6.69 -21.53 6.26
C PRO A 271 -6.12 -20.12 6.49
N ALA A 272 -4.80 -20.02 6.67
CA ALA A 272 -4.07 -18.76 6.73
C ALA A 272 -4.09 -18.04 5.37
N ILE A 273 -3.87 -18.78 4.29
CA ILE A 273 -3.94 -18.28 2.91
C ILE A 273 -5.10 -18.96 2.18
N TYR A 274 -5.99 -18.17 1.59
CA TYR A 274 -6.93 -18.63 0.57
C TYR A 274 -6.53 -18.03 -0.78
N CYS A 275 -6.24 -18.90 -1.75
CA CYS A 275 -5.69 -18.54 -3.05
C CYS A 275 -6.59 -19.05 -4.17
N LYS A 276 -7.21 -18.12 -4.92
CA LYS A 276 -8.12 -18.45 -6.02
C LYS A 276 -7.59 -17.90 -7.35
N ASN A 277 -7.68 -18.66 -8.44
CA ASN A 277 -7.26 -18.22 -9.79
C ASN A 277 -5.90 -17.50 -9.83
N SER A 278 -4.96 -17.95 -9.00
CA SER A 278 -3.63 -17.35 -8.83
C SER A 278 -2.64 -18.47 -8.54
N ILE A 279 -1.41 -18.34 -9.02
CA ILE A 279 -0.32 -19.25 -8.69
C ILE A 279 0.58 -18.54 -7.67
N ILE A 280 0.86 -19.22 -6.56
CA ILE A 280 1.74 -18.74 -5.51
C ILE A 280 3.12 -19.40 -5.63
N ASP A 281 4.18 -18.59 -5.70
CA ASP A 281 5.54 -19.06 -5.46
C ASP A 281 5.85 -18.94 -3.95
N MET A 282 6.42 -20.00 -3.37
CA MET A 282 6.58 -20.15 -1.93
C MET A 282 7.97 -20.67 -1.58
N LYS A 283 8.71 -19.94 -0.75
CA LYS A 283 10.09 -20.27 -0.41
C LYS A 283 10.45 -19.90 1.02
N ASP A 284 11.26 -20.73 1.68
CA ASP A 284 11.79 -20.48 3.04
C ASP A 284 10.70 -20.13 4.08
N LEU A 285 9.52 -20.73 3.96
CA LEU A 285 8.37 -20.42 4.83
C LEU A 285 8.42 -21.18 6.16
N VAL A 286 7.96 -20.51 7.22
CA VAL A 286 7.64 -21.15 8.51
C VAL A 286 6.12 -21.19 8.63
N VAL A 287 5.55 -22.40 8.71
CA VAL A 287 4.09 -22.61 8.65
C VAL A 287 3.65 -23.56 9.77
N PRO A 288 2.36 -23.59 10.13
CA PRO A 288 1.88 -24.46 11.20
C PRO A 288 1.95 -25.93 10.80
N ASP A 289 2.24 -26.83 11.74
CA ASP A 289 2.24 -28.30 11.55
C ASP A 289 0.84 -28.90 11.22
N LYS A 290 -0.14 -28.07 10.85
CA LYS A 290 -1.52 -28.47 10.56
C LYS A 290 -1.76 -28.54 9.06
N GLU A 291 -2.40 -29.61 8.63
CA GLU A 291 -2.96 -29.72 7.28
C GLU A 291 -3.91 -28.54 6.99
N ASN A 292 -3.99 -28.14 5.71
CA ASN A 292 -4.88 -27.08 5.23
C ASN A 292 -4.59 -25.67 5.79
N TRP A 293 -3.33 -25.37 6.13
CA TRP A 293 -2.92 -23.98 6.44
C TRP A 293 -3.02 -23.04 5.21
N ILE A 294 -2.98 -23.60 4.01
CA ILE A 294 -3.32 -22.94 2.74
C ILE A 294 -4.48 -23.68 2.06
N GLN A 295 -5.35 -22.94 1.39
CA GLN A 295 -6.44 -23.47 0.56
C GLN A 295 -6.35 -22.88 -0.84
N PHE A 296 -6.44 -23.74 -1.86
CA PHE A 296 -6.53 -23.36 -3.26
C PHE A 296 -7.96 -23.48 -3.80
N ALA A 297 -8.32 -22.65 -4.78
CA ALA A 297 -9.60 -22.69 -5.47
C ALA A 297 -9.48 -22.25 -6.95
N GLU A 298 -10.41 -22.76 -7.76
CA GLU A 298 -10.74 -22.31 -9.12
C GLU A 298 -11.85 -21.24 -9.08
#